data_AF-A0A969TZL5-F1
#
_entry.id   AF-A0A969TZL5-F1
#
_cell.length_a   1.000
_cell.length_b   1.000
_cell.length_c   1.000
_cell.angle_alpha   90.00
_cell.angle_beta   90.00
_cell.angle_gamma   90.00
#
_symmetry.space_group_name_H-M   'P 1'
#
loop_
_entity.id
_entity.type
_entity.pdbx_description
1 polymer ?
#
loop_
_entity_poly.entity_id
_entity_poly.type
_entity_poly.pdbx_seq_one_letter_code
_entity_poly.pdbx_strand_id
1 'polypeptide(L)' 'MVAYHVGFGDVRAEDLSEIEEVMTMESFIIAVEASEGQIKLNDANVITSDLVVDNGVIHIIDRVLIPALVMSE' A
#
# COMPACT_ATOMS: atom_id res chain seq x y z
N MET A 1 4.03 10.93 -7.88
CA MET A 1 4.49 9.56 -8.25
C MET A 1 5.08 8.81 -7.06
N VAL A 2 6.21 9.21 -6.45
CA VAL A 2 6.69 8.53 -5.21
C VAL A 2 5.77 8.84 -4.02
N ALA A 3 5.20 10.05 -3.94
CA ALA A 3 4.24 10.40 -2.90
C ALA A 3 3.00 9.49 -2.86
N TYR A 4 2.56 8.95 -4.01
CA TYR A 4 1.51 7.93 -4.07
C TYR A 4 1.91 6.59 -3.43
N HIS A 5 3.20 6.28 -3.31
CA HIS A 5 3.67 5.04 -2.68
C HIS A 5 3.83 5.16 -1.17
N VAL A 6 3.56 6.34 -0.59
CA VAL A 6 3.72 6.60 0.84
C VAL A 6 2.34 6.79 1.47
N GLY A 7 1.93 5.82 2.29
CA GLY A 7 0.74 5.90 3.14
C GLY A 7 0.99 6.70 4.41
N PHE A 8 -0.07 7.19 5.04
CA PHE A 8 0.00 7.80 6.37
C PHE A 8 -0.10 6.77 7.49
N GLY A 9 0.71 6.93 8.54
CA GLY A 9 0.67 6.12 9.76
C GLY A 9 1.72 4.99 9.80
N ASP A 10 1.77 4.29 10.94
CA ASP A 10 2.45 3.00 11.09
C ASP A 10 1.42 1.91 10.80
N VAL A 11 1.32 1.48 9.54
CA VAL A 11 0.34 0.50 9.07
C VAL A 11 1.05 -0.81 8.77
N ARG A 12 0.85 -1.82 9.62
CA ARG A 12 1.50 -3.14 9.52
C ARG A 12 0.63 -4.13 8.76
N ALA A 13 1.15 -5.32 8.50
CA ALA A 13 0.38 -6.37 7.82
C ALA A 13 -0.90 -6.75 8.58
N GLU A 14 -0.88 -6.71 9.91
CA GLU A 14 -2.07 -6.93 10.74
C GLU A 14 -3.12 -5.84 10.47
N ASP A 15 -2.72 -4.57 10.48
CA ASP A 15 -3.62 -3.46 10.16
C ASP A 15 -4.14 -3.52 8.72
N LEU A 16 -3.26 -3.86 7.75
CA LEU A 16 -3.62 -4.06 6.34
C LEU A 16 -4.64 -5.19 6.14
N SER A 17 -4.77 -6.12 7.09
CA SER A 17 -5.77 -7.18 7.01
C SER A 17 -7.15 -6.76 7.53
N GLU A 18 -7.23 -5.63 8.23
CA GLU A 18 -8.46 -5.11 8.84
C GLU A 18 -9.05 -3.90 8.10
N ILE A 19 -8.26 -3.29 7.20
CA ILE A 19 -8.66 -2.10 6.43
C ILE A 19 -8.83 -2.44 4.95
N GLU A 20 -9.70 -1.68 4.29
CA GLU A 20 -9.96 -1.81 2.84
C GLU A 20 -9.21 -0.76 2.02
N GLU A 21 -8.67 0.28 2.67
CA GLU A 21 -8.03 1.40 1.98
C GLU A 21 -6.94 2.09 2.80
N VAL A 22 -5.94 2.63 2.10
CA VAL A 22 -4.88 3.47 2.66
C VAL A 22 -4.85 4.82 1.95
N MET A 23 -4.92 5.90 2.72
CA MET A 23 -4.71 7.26 2.20
C MET A 23 -3.21 7.53 2.01
N THR A 24 -2.86 8.03 0.84
CA THR A 24 -1.48 8.36 0.46
C THR A 24 -1.16 9.84 0.68
N MET A 25 0.12 10.18 0.74
CA MET A 25 0.60 11.58 0.79
C MET A 25 0.18 12.43 -0.42
N GLU A 26 -0.15 11.79 -1.54
CA GLU A 26 -0.66 12.46 -2.75
C GLU A 26 -2.18 12.70 -2.70
N SER A 27 -2.83 12.43 -1.54
CA SER A 27 -4.28 12.51 -1.32
C SER A 27 -5.12 11.59 -2.21
N PHE A 28 -4.48 10.58 -2.80
CA PHE A 28 -5.14 9.47 -3.48
C PHE A 28 -5.22 8.25 -2.56
N ILE A 29 -6.11 7.33 -2.90
CA ILE A 29 -6.35 6.10 -2.15
C ILE A 29 -5.67 4.92 -2.85
N ILE A 30 -5.15 3.99 -2.04
CA ILE A 30 -4.77 2.65 -2.44
C ILE A 30 -5.79 1.69 -1.86
N ALA A 31 -6.40 0.85 -2.69
CA ALA A 31 -7.27 -0.22 -2.24
C ALA A 31 -6.43 -1.35 -1.64
N VAL A 32 -6.90 -1.91 -0.53
CA VAL A 32 -6.25 -3.02 0.17
C VAL A 32 -7.16 -4.24 0.08
N GLU A 33 -6.61 -5.35 -0.39
CA GLU A 33 -7.28 -6.64 -0.41
C GLU A 33 -6.43 -7.65 0.34
N ALA A 34 -6.95 -8.15 1.47
CA ALA A 34 -6.35 -9.23 2.23
C ALA A 34 -7.17 -10.52 2.06
N SER A 35 -6.55 -11.56 1.52
CA SER A 35 -7.19 -12.87 1.34
C SER A 35 -6.17 -14.00 1.51
N GLU A 36 -6.55 -15.03 2.28
CA GLU A 36 -5.75 -16.25 2.48
C GLU A 36 -4.28 -16.00 2.90
N GLY A 37 -4.04 -14.92 3.66
CA GLY A 37 -2.69 -14.53 4.12
C GLY A 37 -1.85 -13.80 3.06
N GLN A 38 -2.44 -13.45 1.91
CA GLN A 38 -1.85 -12.58 0.90
C GLN A 38 -2.49 -11.19 0.97
N ILE A 39 -1.65 -10.15 0.93
CA ILE A 39 -2.08 -8.76 0.88
C ILE A 39 -1.78 -8.19 -0.51
N LYS A 40 -2.78 -7.53 -1.08
CA LYS A 40 -2.67 -6.76 -2.33
C LYS A 40 -2.97 -5.30 -2.08
N LEU A 41 -2.20 -4.45 -2.74
CA LEU A 41 -2.33 -3.00 -2.78
C LEU A 41 -2.64 -2.62 -4.23
N ASN A 42 -3.90 -2.28 -4.53
CA ASN A 42 -4.45 -2.33 -5.89
C ASN A 42 -4.08 -3.69 -6.55
N ASP A 43 -3.51 -3.71 -7.76
CA ASP A 43 -3.02 -4.94 -8.39
C ASP A 43 -1.54 -5.29 -8.09
N ALA A 44 -0.94 -4.72 -7.03
CA ALA A 44 0.41 -5.09 -6.60
C ALA A 44 0.37 -6.04 -5.39
N ASN A 45 1.15 -7.13 -5.43
CA ASN A 45 1.24 -8.06 -4.30
C ASN A 45 2.31 -7.61 -3.32
N VAL A 46 2.01 -7.67 -2.02
CA VAL A 46 3.02 -7.52 -0.98
C VAL A 46 3.84 -8.81 -0.91
N ILE A 47 5.14 -8.71 -1.22
CA ILE A 47 6.08 -9.84 -1.20
C ILE A 47 6.86 -9.94 0.11
N THR A 48 6.98 -8.83 0.83
CA THR A 48 7.59 -8.78 2.16
C THR A 48 6.93 -7.65 2.93
N SER A 49 6.40 -7.95 4.11
CA SER A 49 5.77 -6.97 4.99
C SER A 49 6.62 -6.68 6.21
N ASP A 50 6.28 -5.60 6.91
CA ASP A 50 6.71 -5.31 8.28
C ASP A 50 8.21 -5.10 8.46
N LEU A 51 8.86 -4.49 7.46
CA LEU A 51 10.23 -3.99 7.64
C LEU A 51 10.19 -2.69 8.44
N VAL A 52 10.30 -2.83 9.76
CA VAL A 52 10.27 -1.71 10.71
C VAL A 52 11.54 -0.86 10.58
N VAL A 53 11.36 0.44 10.45
CA VAL A 53 12.40 1.47 10.42
C VAL A 53 12.09 2.54 11.47
N ASP A 54 13.03 3.46 11.71
CA ASP A 54 12.91 4.45 12.79
C ASP A 54 11.67 5.35 12.70
N ASN A 55 11.14 5.56 11.49
CA ASN A 55 10.05 6.48 11.20
C ASN A 55 8.82 5.82 10.55
N GLY A 56 8.70 4.49 10.61
CA GLY A 56 7.55 3.78 10.07
C GLY A 56 7.87 2.36 9.66
N VAL A 57 7.17 1.88 8.64
CA VAL A 57 7.26 0.51 8.15
C VAL A 57 7.31 0.50 6.63
N ILE A 58 8.13 -0.40 6.08
CA ILE A 58 8.25 -0.61 4.64
C ILE A 58 7.60 -1.96 4.29
N HIS A 59 6.70 -1.93 3.31
CA HIS A 59 6.17 -3.11 2.64
C HIS A 59 6.75 -3.16 1.22
N ILE A 60 7.33 -4.29 0.85
CA ILE A 60 7.89 -4.52 -0.48
C ILE A 60 6.79 -5.11 -1.36
N ILE A 61 6.61 -4.52 -2.53
CA ILE A 61 5.63 -4.94 -3.54
C ILE A 61 6.30 -5.35 -4.85
N ASP A 62 5.62 -6.19 -5.63
CA ASP A 62 6.13 -6.72 -6.91
C ASP A 62 5.86 -5.82 -8.13
N ARG A 63 5.09 -4.75 -7.97
CA ARG A 63 4.67 -3.86 -9.05
C ARG A 63 4.61 -2.40 -8.59
N VAL A 64 4.92 -1.47 -9.50
CA VAL A 64 4.77 -0.02 -9.28
C VAL A 64 3.28 0.34 -9.19
N LEU A 65 2.92 1.15 -8.19
CA LEU A 65 1.57 1.69 -8.04
C LEU A 65 1.37 2.88 -8.99
N ILE A 66 0.33 2.79 -9.80
CA ILE A 66 -0.06 3.85 -10.73
C ILE A 66 -1.41 4.41 -10.27
N PRO A 67 -1.52 5.72 -9.99
CA PRO A 67 -2.81 6.31 -9.60
C PRO A 67 -3.81 6.20 -10.76
N ALA A 68 -5.06 5.85 -10.46
CA ALA A 68 -6.10 5.69 -11.49
C ALA A 68 -6.37 6.98 -12.30
N LEU A 69 -6.10 8.17 -11.73
CA LEU A 69 -6.26 9.45 -12.43
C LEU A 69 -5.27 9.63 -13.59
N VAL A 70 -4.13 8.93 -13.57
CA VAL A 70 -3.12 9.02 -14.65
C VAL A 70 -3.42 8.04 -15.79
N MET A 71 -4.42 7.17 -15.65
CA MET A 71 -4.81 6.18 -16.66
C MET A 71 -5.92 6.66 -17.61
N SER A 72 -6.30 7.95 -17.57
CA SER A 72 -7.17 8.53 -18.59
C SER A 72 -6.35 8.98 -19.82
N GLU A 73 -6.06 8.04 -20.71
CA GLU A 73 -5.61 8.33 -22.08
C GLU A 73 -6.48 7.58 -23.10
#